data_AF-A0A3N7ERN3-F1
#
_entry.id   AF-A0A3N7ERN3-F1
#
_cell.length_a   1.000
_cell.length_b   1.000
_cell.length_c   1.000
_cell.angle_alpha   90.00
_cell.angle_beta   90.00
_cell.angle_gamma   90.00
#
_symmetry.space_group_name_H-M   'P 1'
#
loop_
_entity.id
_entity.type
_entity.pdbx_description
1 polymer ?
#
loop_
_entity_poly.entity_id
_entity_poly.type
_entity_poly.pdbx_seq_one_letter_code
_entity_poly.pdbx_strand_id
1 'polypeptide(L)'
;MEHCVTQILSICMLFAKCFVRLLNSDPSDFNGGTPITEEFFIENISGRHNEDLCHILLSDWEIQRSRKFMEDQEAMFQRFVSEQLQPMKGLQKLRKWIEDCRFEKSCCY
;
A
#
# COMPACT_ATOMS: atom_id res chain seq x y z
N MET A 1 -5.31 -16.82 -14.92
CA MET A 1 -4.25 -15.97 -14.32
C MET A 1 -4.56 -14.50 -14.46
N GLU A 2 -5.07 -14.04 -15.61
CA GLU A 2 -5.39 -12.62 -15.88
C GLU A 2 -6.21 -11.93 -14.78
N HIS A 3 -7.30 -12.54 -14.32
CA HIS A 3 -8.15 -11.96 -13.27
C HIS A 3 -7.43 -11.71 -11.93
N CYS A 4 -6.47 -12.58 -11.57
CA CYS A 4 -5.66 -12.44 -10.36
C CYS A 4 -4.68 -11.27 -10.50
N VAL A 5 -4.01 -11.18 -11.65
CA VAL A 5 -3.10 -10.07 -11.97
C VAL A 5 -3.85 -8.75 -11.99
N THR A 6 -5.05 -8.69 -12.58
CA THR A 6 -5.89 -7.48 -12.57
C THR A 6 -6.30 -7.05 -11.16
N GLN A 7 -6.67 -8.00 -10.29
CA GLN A 7 -7.01 -7.67 -8.89
C GLN A 7 -5.79 -7.17 -8.10
N ILE A 8 -4.62 -7.80 -8.26
CA ILE A 8 -3.38 -7.33 -7.61
C ILE A 8 -3.02 -5.93 -8.09
N LEU A 9 -3.04 -5.69 -9.41
CA LEU A 9 -2.79 -4.37 -9.97
C LEU A 9 -3.79 -3.34 -9.43
N SER A 10 -5.08 -3.68 -9.32
CA SER A 10 -6.09 -2.78 -8.75
C SER A 10 -5.80 -2.43 -7.29
N ILE A 11 -5.34 -3.39 -6.48
CA ILE A 11 -4.98 -3.16 -5.07
C ILE A 11 -3.79 -2.19 -4.99
N CYS A 12 -2.74 -2.44 -5.79
CA CYS A 12 -1.56 -1.58 -5.84
C CYS A 12 -1.90 -0.16 -6.29
N MET A 13 -2.75 -0.02 -7.31
CA MET A 13 -3.22 1.29 -7.78
C MET A 13 -4.05 2.02 -6.72
N LEU A 14 -4.87 1.30 -5.95
CA LEU A 14 -5.67 1.88 -4.88
C LEU A 14 -4.79 2.40 -3.73
N PHE A 15 -3.76 1.64 -3.36
CA PHE A 15 -2.78 2.04 -2.36
C PHE A 15 -2.06 3.32 -2.79
N ALA A 16 -1.56 3.36 -4.03
CA ALA A 16 -0.92 4.53 -4.63
C ALA A 16 -1.84 5.76 -4.62
N LYS A 17 -3.11 5.60 -5.00
CA LYS A 17 -4.10 6.68 -4.98
C LYS A 17 -4.34 7.23 -3.59
N CYS A 18 -4.43 6.38 -2.56
CA CYS A 18 -4.60 6.84 -1.18
C CYS A 18 -3.39 7.66 -0.73
N PHE A 19 -2.19 7.20 -1.07
CA PHE A 19 -0.94 7.85 -0.73
C PHE A 19 -0.82 9.24 -1.38
N VAL A 20 -1.02 9.34 -2.70
CA VAL A 20 -1.00 10.62 -3.44
C VAL A 20 -2.09 11.57 -2.94
N ARG A 21 -3.30 11.05 -2.68
CA ARG A 21 -4.40 11.88 -2.18
C ARG A 21 -4.08 12.49 -0.81
N LEU A 22 -3.45 11.73 0.07
CA LEU A 22 -3.06 12.24 1.38
C LEU A 22 -1.90 13.24 1.28
N LEU A 23 -0.91 13.00 0.41
CA LEU A 23 0.17 13.97 0.16
C LEU A 23 -0.36 15.30 -0.38
N ASN A 24 -1.39 15.27 -1.22
CA ASN A 24 -2.01 16.47 -1.77
C ASN A 24 -3.07 17.11 -0.84
N SER A 25 -3.38 16.49 0.31
CA SER A 25 -4.42 16.99 1.22
C SER A 25 -3.96 18.19 2.05
N ASP A 26 -2.65 18.32 2.28
CA ASP A 26 -2.01 19.54 2.76
C ASP A 26 -0.90 19.95 1.79
N PRO A 27 -1.20 20.80 0.81
CA PRO A 27 -0.24 21.20 -0.22
C PRO A 27 0.98 21.90 0.36
N SER A 28 0.82 22.61 1.49
CA SER A 28 1.88 23.43 2.07
C SER A 28 3.05 22.61 2.64
N ASP A 29 2.87 21.30 2.74
CA ASP A 29 3.75 20.40 3.46
C ASP A 29 4.60 19.47 2.59
N PHE A 30 4.34 19.42 1.27
CA PHE A 30 5.06 18.55 0.36
C PHE A 30 5.37 19.25 -0.98
N ASN A 31 6.56 19.00 -1.53
CA ASN A 31 7.01 19.53 -2.83
C ASN A 31 6.83 21.06 -2.96
N GLY A 32 7.04 21.77 -1.85
CA GLY A 32 6.93 23.22 -1.76
C GLY A 32 5.57 23.79 -2.18
N GLY A 33 4.46 23.07 -1.96
CA GLY A 33 3.14 23.53 -2.42
C GLY A 33 2.63 22.84 -3.68
N THR A 34 3.49 22.14 -4.41
CA THR A 34 3.17 21.63 -5.75
C THR A 34 2.53 20.24 -5.67
N PRO A 35 1.29 20.06 -6.14
CA PRO A 35 0.61 18.76 -6.10
C PRO A 35 1.42 17.66 -6.81
N ILE A 36 1.44 16.48 -6.21
CA ILE A 36 2.02 15.28 -6.80
C ILE A 36 1.12 14.78 -7.92
N THR A 37 1.70 14.59 -9.10
CA THR A 37 1.05 13.92 -10.23
C THR A 37 1.27 12.41 -10.18
N GLU A 38 0.46 11.67 -10.92
CA GLU A 38 0.59 10.21 -11.02
C GLU A 38 1.94 9.81 -11.64
N GLU A 39 2.43 10.57 -12.62
CA GLU A 39 3.73 10.36 -13.26
C GLU A 39 4.87 10.53 -12.25
N PHE A 40 4.83 11.59 -11.43
CA PHE A 40 5.82 11.80 -10.37
C PHE A 40 5.83 10.65 -9.38
N PHE A 41 4.65 10.15 -8.98
CA PHE A 41 4.54 9.01 -8.08
C PHE A 41 5.16 7.75 -8.70
N ILE A 42 4.89 7.47 -9.98
CA ILE A 42 5.43 6.29 -10.66
C ILE A 42 6.97 6.35 -10.74
N GLU A 43 7.53 7.49 -11.11
CA GLU A 43 8.98 7.64 -11.31
C GLU A 43 9.77 7.70 -9.99
N ASN A 44 9.19 8.32 -8.96
CA ASN A 44 9.94 8.69 -7.75
C ASN A 44 9.52 7.92 -6.50
N ILE A 45 8.33 7.32 -6.47
CA ILE A 45 7.76 6.74 -5.24
C ILE A 45 7.47 5.24 -5.41
N SER A 46 6.89 4.83 -6.54
CA SER A 46 6.46 3.47 -6.79
C SER A 46 7.62 2.46 -6.69
N GLY A 47 7.39 1.35 -5.98
CA GLY A 47 8.34 0.24 -5.87
C GLY A 47 9.54 0.50 -4.95
N ARG A 48 9.66 1.68 -4.33
CA ARG A 48 10.71 1.98 -3.35
C ARG A 48 10.40 1.40 -1.98
N HIS A 49 11.45 1.17 -1.18
CA HIS A 49 11.28 0.76 0.21
C HIS A 49 10.72 1.92 1.04
N ASN A 50 9.88 1.64 2.03
CA ASN A 50 9.28 2.68 2.86
C ASN A 50 10.33 3.53 3.60
N GLU A 51 11.47 2.96 3.97
CA GLU A 51 12.59 3.71 4.58
C GLU A 51 13.21 4.71 3.59
N ASP A 52 13.40 4.31 2.33
CA ASP A 52 13.87 5.22 1.28
C ASP A 52 12.85 6.34 1.05
N LEU A 53 11.56 6.02 1.08
CA LEU A 53 10.48 6.99 0.98
C LEU A 53 10.45 7.96 2.17
N CYS A 54 10.77 7.51 3.39
CA CYS A 54 10.91 8.42 4.53
C CYS A 54 12.03 9.43 4.29
N HIS A 55 13.16 9.01 3.71
CA HIS A 55 14.27 9.92 3.38
C HIS A 55 14.00 10.83 2.18
N ILE A 56 13.21 10.38 1.20
CA ILE A 56 12.94 11.15 -0.02
C ILE A 56 11.74 12.08 0.16
N LEU A 57 10.70 11.63 0.85
CA LEU A 57 9.41 12.32 0.95
C LEU A 57 9.23 13.07 2.27
N LEU A 58 9.85 12.57 3.34
CA LEU A 58 9.56 12.98 4.71
C LEU A 58 10.83 13.42 5.47
N SER A 59 11.91 13.76 4.75
CA SER A 59 13.19 14.15 5.35
C SER A 59 13.06 15.33 6.32
N ASP A 60 12.16 16.25 6.00
CA ASP A 60 11.92 17.47 6.76
C ASP A 60 10.74 17.32 7.74
N TRP A 61 10.08 16.17 7.73
CA TRP A 61 8.94 15.90 8.58
C TRP A 61 9.40 15.29 9.91
N GLU A 62 8.79 15.75 11.01
CA GLU A 62 9.00 15.10 12.30
C GLU A 62 8.53 13.63 12.26
N ILE A 63 9.24 12.75 12.95
CA ILE A 63 8.95 11.29 12.97
C ILE A 63 7.48 11.00 13.35
N GLN A 64 6.92 11.76 14.29
CA GLN A 64 5.52 11.59 14.71
C GLN A 64 4.54 11.91 13.59
N ARG A 65 4.83 12.95 12.81
CA ARG A 65 4.03 13.34 11.65
C ARG A 65 4.09 12.27 10.57
N SER A 66 5.29 11.76 10.27
CA SER A 66 5.50 10.67 9.30
C SER A 66 4.74 9.41 9.69
N ARG A 67 4.76 9.05 10.99
CA ARG A 67 3.97 7.92 11.51
C ARG A 67 2.47 8.14 11.34
N LYS A 68 1.97 9.30 11.75
CA LYS A 68 0.54 9.65 11.62
C LYS A 68 0.07 9.60 10.16
N PHE A 69 0.88 10.09 9.24
CA PHE A 69 0.58 10.00 7.81
C PHE A 69 0.43 8.56 7.34
N MET A 70 1.32 7.65 7.76
CA MET A 70 1.23 6.23 7.39
C MET A 70 -0.03 5.58 7.98
N GLU A 71 -0.38 5.90 9.23
CA GLU A 71 -1.61 5.43 9.88
C GLU A 71 -2.88 5.94 9.15
N ASP A 72 -2.90 7.22 8.81
CA ASP A 72 -4.02 7.86 8.11
C ASP A 72 -4.16 7.31 6.66
N GLN A 73 -3.04 7.00 5.99
CA GLN A 73 -3.02 6.37 4.67
C GLN A 73 -3.55 4.93 4.73
N GLU A 74 -3.10 4.15 5.71
CA GLU A 74 -3.58 2.77 5.90
C GLU A 74 -5.08 2.75 6.21
N ALA A 75 -5.55 3.63 7.11
CA ALA A 75 -6.97 3.74 7.43
C ALA A 75 -7.82 4.13 6.20
N MET A 76 -7.32 5.04 5.36
CA MET A 76 -7.97 5.40 4.11
C MET A 76 -8.01 4.21 3.14
N PHE A 77 -6.90 3.52 2.97
CA PHE A 77 -6.82 2.33 2.12
C PHE A 77 -7.75 1.23 2.60
N GLN A 78 -7.79 0.91 3.90
CA GLN A 78 -8.68 -0.08 4.48
C GLN A 78 -10.16 0.23 4.19
N ARG A 79 -10.57 1.50 4.29
CA ARG A 79 -11.94 1.93 3.92
C ARG A 79 -12.23 1.63 2.45
N PHE A 80 -11.38 2.05 1.53
CA PHE A 80 -11.59 1.79 0.10
C PHE A 80 -11.55 0.30 -0.25
N VAL A 81 -10.68 -0.46 0.40
CA VAL A 81 -10.60 -1.92 0.23
C VAL A 81 -11.91 -2.57 0.66
N SER A 82 -12.45 -2.19 1.81
CA SER A 82 -13.71 -2.75 2.32
C SER A 82 -14.90 -2.49 1.39
N GLU A 83 -14.88 -1.39 0.64
CA GLU A 83 -15.93 -1.03 -0.32
C GLU A 83 -15.76 -1.70 -1.69
N GLN A 84 -14.52 -1.88 -2.16
CA GLN A 84 -14.25 -2.25 -3.56
C GLN A 84 -13.73 -3.68 -3.76
N LEU A 85 -13.09 -4.29 -2.76
CA LEU A 85 -12.36 -5.55 -2.97
C LEU A 85 -13.22 -6.78 -2.74
N GLN A 86 -13.41 -7.52 -3.83
CA GLN A 86 -13.96 -8.87 -3.80
C GLN A 86 -12.86 -9.90 -3.52
N PRO A 87 -13.11 -10.92 -2.68
CA PRO A 87 -12.17 -11.99 -2.45
C PRO A 87 -11.69 -12.61 -3.77
N MET A 88 -10.38 -12.79 -3.89
CA MET A 88 -9.78 -13.34 -5.10
C MET A 88 -10.25 -14.79 -5.31
N LYS A 89 -10.83 -15.06 -6.48
CA LYS A 89 -11.34 -16.39 -6.83
C LYS A 89 -10.19 -17.40 -6.78
N GLY A 90 -10.38 -18.48 -6.03
CA GLY A 90 -9.38 -19.54 -5.88
C GLY A 90 -8.38 -19.34 -4.74
N LEU A 91 -8.23 -18.12 -4.19
CA LEU A 91 -7.35 -17.88 -3.03
C LEU A 91 -7.84 -18.65 -1.79
N GLN A 92 -9.15 -18.71 -1.58
CA GLN A 92 -9.74 -19.52 -0.50
C GLN A 92 -9.50 -21.02 -0.69
N LYS A 93 -9.51 -21.50 -1.96
CA LYS A 93 -9.21 -22.91 -2.27
C LYS A 93 -7.74 -23.22 -2.03
N LEU A 94 -6.84 -22.32 -2.43
CA LEU A 94 -5.41 -22.45 -2.16
C LEU A 94 -5.13 -22.42 -0.66
N ARG A 95 -5.71 -21.48 0.08
CA ARG A 95 -5.60 -21.41 1.54
C ARG A 95 -6.04 -22.71 2.19
N LYS A 96 -7.24 -23.20 1.83
CA LYS A 96 -7.76 -24.47 2.33
C LYS A 96 -6.85 -25.65 1.97
N TRP A 97 -6.34 -25.68 0.74
CA TRP A 97 -5.37 -26.68 0.32
C TRP A 97 -4.09 -26.63 1.16
N ILE A 98 -3.55 -25.45 1.47
CA ILE A 98 -2.37 -25.30 2.36
C ILE A 98 -2.67 -25.80 3.78
N GLU A 99 -3.85 -25.45 4.32
CA GLU A 99 -4.31 -25.87 5.65
C GLU A 99 -4.52 -27.40 5.73
N ASP A 100 -5.09 -27.99 4.67
CA ASP A 100 -5.35 -29.43 4.53
C ASP A 100 -4.06 -30.22 4.24
N CYS A 101 -3.13 -29.62 3.48
CA CYS A 101 -1.82 -30.19 3.17
C CYS A 101 -0.81 -30.08 4.31
N ARG A 102 -1.26 -29.93 5.58
CA ARG A 102 -0.42 -29.88 6.80
C ARG A 102 0.94 -30.52 6.54
N PHE A 103 1.94 -29.71 6.21
CA PHE A 103 3.29 -30.04 6.58
C PHE A 103 3.21 -30.21 8.09
N GLU A 104 3.49 -31.41 8.59
CA GLU A 104 3.69 -31.59 10.02
C GLU A 104 4.57 -30.45 10.49
N LYS A 105 4.17 -29.80 11.59
CA LYS A 105 5.08 -28.92 12.32
C LYS A 105 6.23 -29.81 12.78
N SER A 106 7.24 -29.97 11.94
CA SER A 106 8.52 -30.55 12.29
C SER A 106 9.06 -29.69 13.43
N CYS A 107 9.13 -30.30 14.61
CA CYS A 107 9.69 -29.73 15.83
C CYS A 107 10.97 -28.93 15.53
N CYS A 108 10.99 -27.67 15.95
CA CYS A 108 12.25 -27.05 16.33
C CYS A 108 12.62 -27.63 17.70
N TYR A 109 13.64 -28.49 17.74
CA TYR A 109 14.44 -28.75 18.94
C TYR A 109 15.46 -27.62 19.12
#